data_AF-A0A423KA02-F1
#
_entry.id   AF-A0A423KA02-F1
#
_cell.length_a   1.000
_cell.length_b   1.000
_cell.length_c   1.000
_cell.angle_alpha   90.00
_cell.angle_beta   90.00
_cell.angle_gamma   90.00
#
_symmetry.space_group_name_H-M   'P 1'
#
loop_
_entity.id
_entity.type
_entity.pdbx_description
1 polymer ?
#
loop_
_entity_poly.entity_id
_entity_poly.type
_entity_poly.pdbx_seq_one_letter_code
_entity_poly.pdbx_strand_id
1 'polypeptide(L)'
;MKTLDRGKSVPEQVAIQAASSSFGNNNDLTTGDLKHIKSKLDAMLLSSDFSGLNYAVFTLDSPPPIMGSAMVGPTFDFNGNKAQNISSLSSDMPDYIAINSFSSDGKGYIVLSWLSEHSETCNKLMRQILDQKLTADSLAVFMILLIENFYISPAWWLSLDNDTQTLIKSLYSQGVETYTDGDSIKIRRPLYFPFITNILMSPMI
;
A
#
# COMPACT_ATOMS: atom_id res chain seq x y z
N MET A 1 -22.63 -3.35 12.05
CA MET A 1 -23.32 -4.42 11.29
C MET A 1 -24.44 -5.13 12.06
N LYS A 2 -24.42 -5.20 13.41
CA LYS A 2 -25.37 -5.99 14.25
C LYS A 2 -26.89 -5.73 14.11
N THR A 3 -27.32 -4.79 13.26
CA THR A 3 -28.73 -4.48 13.02
C THR A 3 -29.12 -4.45 11.54
N LEU A 4 -28.17 -4.69 10.63
CA LEU A 4 -28.40 -4.60 9.17
C LEU A 4 -29.24 -5.76 8.63
N ASP A 5 -29.33 -6.86 9.38
CA ASP A 5 -30.06 -8.08 9.08
C ASP A 5 -31.51 -8.07 9.60
N ARG A 6 -31.84 -7.18 10.53
CA ARG A 6 -33.18 -7.09 11.14
C ARG A 6 -34.26 -6.85 10.08
N GLY A 7 -35.30 -7.69 10.09
CA GLY A 7 -36.43 -7.59 9.17
C GLY A 7 -36.20 -8.19 7.78
N LYS A 8 -35.02 -8.77 7.50
CA LYS A 8 -34.72 -9.49 6.25
C LYS A 8 -35.13 -10.96 6.33
N SER A 9 -35.15 -11.65 5.20
CA SER A 9 -35.40 -13.10 5.17
C SER A 9 -34.27 -13.88 5.85
N VAL A 10 -34.57 -15.09 6.35
CA VAL A 10 -33.56 -15.93 7.03
C VAL A 10 -32.30 -16.15 6.19
N PRO A 11 -32.36 -16.47 4.88
CA PRO A 11 -31.16 -16.60 4.05
C PRO A 11 -30.32 -15.32 3.99
N GLU A 12 -30.96 -14.16 3.87
CA GLU A 12 -30.26 -12.87 3.87
C GLU A 12 -29.61 -12.57 5.23
N GLN A 13 -30.30 -12.88 6.33
CA GLN A 13 -29.74 -12.71 7.67
C GLN A 13 -28.48 -13.57 7.87
N VAL A 14 -28.53 -14.84 7.47
CA VAL A 14 -27.39 -15.75 7.52
C VAL A 14 -26.23 -15.21 6.68
N ALA A 15 -26.48 -14.73 5.46
CA ALA A 15 -25.45 -14.16 4.60
C ALA A 15 -24.79 -12.92 5.22
N ILE A 16 -25.58 -12.00 5.79
CA ILE A 16 -25.07 -10.79 6.44
C ILE A 16 -24.23 -11.13 7.68
N GLN A 17 -24.69 -12.08 8.51
CA GLN A 17 -23.96 -12.48 9.70
C GLN A 17 -22.68 -13.25 9.39
N ALA A 18 -22.69 -14.09 8.35
CA ALA A 18 -21.49 -14.78 7.86
C ALA A 18 -20.44 -13.77 7.37
N ALA A 19 -20.86 -12.78 6.56
CA ALA A 19 -19.98 -11.70 6.10
C ALA A 19 -19.44 -10.87 7.29
N SER A 20 -20.30 -10.47 8.23
CA SER A 20 -19.88 -9.72 9.42
C SER A 20 -18.89 -10.50 10.28
N SER A 21 -19.05 -11.82 10.40
CA SER A 21 -18.14 -12.67 11.17
C SER A 21 -16.79 -12.80 10.48
N SER A 22 -16.79 -12.96 9.16
CA SER A 22 -15.57 -13.00 8.34
C SER A 22 -14.77 -11.68 8.44
N PHE A 23 -15.44 -10.53 8.28
CA PHE A 23 -14.80 -9.22 8.44
C PHE A 23 -14.27 -9.00 9.86
N GLY A 24 -15.02 -9.43 10.88
CA GLY A 24 -14.56 -9.36 12.27
C GLY A 24 -13.25 -10.13 12.48
N ASN A 25 -13.21 -11.39 12.02
CA ASN A 25 -12.02 -12.24 12.14
C ASN A 25 -10.82 -11.64 11.39
N ASN A 26 -11.00 -11.15 10.16
CA ASN A 26 -9.92 -10.55 9.38
C ASN A 26 -9.36 -9.28 10.03
N ASN A 27 -10.25 -8.46 10.61
CA ASN A 27 -9.84 -7.27 11.36
C ASN A 27 -9.07 -7.62 12.63
N ASP A 28 -9.47 -8.69 13.33
CA ASP A 28 -8.78 -9.16 14.53
C ASP A 28 -7.37 -9.67 14.19
N LEU A 29 -7.21 -10.44 13.10
CA LEU A 29 -5.92 -10.87 12.57
C LEU A 29 -5.02 -9.68 12.25
N THR A 30 -5.51 -8.77 11.40
CA THR A 30 -4.76 -7.56 10.99
C THR A 30 -4.40 -6.69 12.19
N THR A 31 -5.29 -6.56 13.17
CA THR A 31 -5.02 -5.81 14.41
C THR A 31 -3.94 -6.47 15.25
N GLY A 32 -3.91 -7.81 15.30
CA GLY A 32 -2.85 -8.58 15.95
C GLY A 32 -1.49 -8.32 15.30
N ASP A 33 -1.43 -8.42 13.98
CA ASP A 33 -0.22 -8.20 13.18
C ASP A 33 0.32 -6.77 13.37
N LEU A 34 -0.54 -5.76 13.22
CA LEU A 34 -0.15 -4.36 13.40
C LEU A 34 0.30 -4.03 14.83
N LYS A 35 -0.28 -4.68 15.85
CA LYS A 35 0.19 -4.54 17.24
C LYS A 35 1.58 -5.16 17.42
N HIS A 36 1.82 -6.33 16.84
CA HIS A 36 3.13 -6.98 16.85
C HIS A 36 4.18 -6.11 16.16
N ILE A 37 3.90 -5.63 14.95
CA ILE A 37 4.79 -4.74 14.20
C ILE A 37 5.05 -3.45 14.98
N LYS A 38 4.00 -2.80 15.50
CA LYS A 38 4.16 -1.60 16.33
C LYS A 38 5.06 -1.85 17.53
N SER A 39 4.90 -2.96 18.25
CA SER A 39 5.72 -3.27 19.42
C SER A 39 7.21 -3.36 19.07
N LYS A 40 7.54 -3.91 17.89
CA LYS A 40 8.91 -3.96 17.40
C LYS A 40 9.45 -2.58 17.01
N LEU A 41 8.66 -1.79 16.30
CA LEU A 41 9.03 -0.42 15.93
C LEU A 41 9.23 0.47 17.17
N ASP A 42 8.37 0.34 18.18
CA ASP A 42 8.50 1.06 19.45
C ASP A 42 9.79 0.64 20.19
N ALA A 43 10.11 -0.66 20.22
CA ALA A 43 11.34 -1.16 20.83
C ALA A 43 12.59 -0.60 20.13
N MET A 44 12.61 -0.62 18.78
CA MET A 44 13.69 -0.03 17.97
C MET A 44 13.85 1.47 18.23
N LEU A 45 12.73 2.21 18.33
CA LEU A 45 12.74 3.64 18.60
C LEU A 45 13.32 3.95 19.99
N LEU A 46 12.91 3.19 21.02
CA LEU A 46 13.38 3.37 22.40
C LEU A 46 14.86 3.00 22.57
N SER A 47 15.34 1.97 21.87
CA SER A 47 16.74 1.57 21.90
C SER A 47 17.64 2.37 20.95
N SER A 48 17.05 3.12 20.01
CA SER A 48 17.76 3.73 18.87
C SER A 48 18.52 2.71 18.00
N ASP A 49 18.07 1.44 18.01
CA ASP A 49 18.61 0.37 17.16
C ASP A 49 17.63 0.05 16.03
N PHE A 50 17.98 0.48 14.82
CA PHE A 50 17.17 0.31 13.61
C PHE A 50 17.70 -0.82 12.71
N SER A 51 18.60 -1.67 13.19
CA SER A 51 19.23 -2.73 12.38
C SER A 51 18.25 -3.77 11.82
N GLY A 52 17.08 -3.92 12.46
CA GLY A 52 15.99 -4.78 12.00
C GLY A 52 15.00 -4.13 11.03
N LEU A 53 15.26 -2.91 10.57
CA LEU A 53 14.41 -2.18 9.64
C LEU A 53 15.10 -2.04 8.27
N ASN A 54 14.46 -2.59 7.26
CA ASN A 54 14.85 -2.46 5.86
C ASN A 54 14.06 -1.33 5.21
N TYR A 55 14.64 -0.68 4.19
CA TYR A 55 13.97 0.42 3.50
C TYR A 55 14.52 0.68 2.09
N ALA A 56 13.70 1.32 1.27
CA ALA A 56 14.05 2.00 0.04
C ALA A 56 13.47 3.42 0.04
N VAL A 57 14.32 4.42 -0.19
CA VAL A 57 13.98 5.84 -0.27
C VAL A 57 14.16 6.31 -1.70
N PHE A 58 13.05 6.63 -2.35
CA PHE A 58 13.00 7.23 -3.68
C PHE A 58 12.94 8.75 -3.51
N THR A 59 14.04 9.44 -3.87
CA THR A 59 14.09 10.90 -3.86
C THR A 59 13.57 11.44 -5.18
N LEU A 60 12.57 12.31 -5.13
CA LEU A 60 11.99 12.96 -6.28
C LEU A 60 12.54 14.39 -6.45
N ASP A 61 12.61 14.88 -7.68
CA ASP A 61 13.10 16.22 -8.00
C ASP A 61 12.23 17.37 -7.48
N SER A 62 10.98 17.08 -7.10
CA SER A 62 10.00 18.02 -6.58
C SER A 62 8.97 17.31 -5.68
N PRO A 63 8.15 18.03 -4.88
CA PRO A 63 7.18 17.42 -3.98
C PRO A 63 6.18 16.51 -4.72
N PRO A 64 5.90 15.28 -4.24
CA PRO A 64 4.95 14.39 -4.90
C PRO A 64 3.54 14.99 -4.83
N PRO A 65 2.75 14.87 -5.90
CA PRO A 65 1.38 15.39 -5.91
C PRO A 65 0.42 14.52 -5.08
N ILE A 66 0.83 13.29 -4.70
CA ILE A 66 0.11 12.42 -3.78
C ILE A 66 0.99 12.13 -2.57
N MET A 67 0.48 12.44 -1.38
CA MET A 67 1.14 12.20 -0.10
C MET A 67 0.26 11.33 0.78
N GLY A 68 0.87 10.48 1.58
CA GLY A 68 0.14 9.52 2.41
C GLY A 68 1.08 8.67 3.25
N SER A 69 0.50 7.99 4.23
CA SER A 69 1.21 7.04 5.08
C SER A 69 0.29 5.86 5.34
N ALA A 70 0.77 4.66 5.04
CA ALA A 70 0.04 3.43 5.30
C ALA A 70 0.99 2.28 5.61
N MET A 71 0.45 1.25 6.25
CA MET A 71 1.07 -0.06 6.33
C MET A 71 0.14 -1.08 5.70
N VAL A 72 0.65 -1.84 4.75
CA VAL A 72 -0.16 -2.72 3.91
C VAL A 72 0.52 -4.06 3.76
N GLY A 73 -0.26 -5.13 3.62
CA GLY A 73 0.21 -6.43 3.17
C GLY A 73 -0.07 -6.57 1.68
N PRO A 74 0.89 -6.31 0.77
CA PRO A 74 0.62 -6.25 -0.66
C PRO A 74 0.15 -7.61 -1.17
N THR A 75 -0.99 -7.67 -1.85
CA THR A 75 -1.53 -8.93 -2.41
C THR A 75 -1.13 -9.16 -3.87
N PHE A 76 -0.66 -8.11 -4.55
CA PHE A 76 -0.17 -8.14 -5.93
C PHE A 76 1.14 -7.39 -6.09
N ASP A 77 1.90 -7.74 -7.13
CA ASP A 77 3.19 -7.16 -7.48
C ASP A 77 3.08 -6.13 -8.62
N PHE A 78 4.20 -5.53 -9.06
CA PHE A 78 4.19 -4.52 -10.13
C PHE A 78 3.84 -5.07 -11.52
N ASN A 79 3.76 -6.39 -11.66
CA ASN A 79 3.25 -7.06 -12.84
C ASN A 79 1.79 -7.50 -12.68
N GLY A 80 1.12 -7.12 -11.59
CA GLY A 80 -0.24 -7.55 -11.27
C GLY A 80 -0.38 -9.01 -10.85
N ASN A 81 0.74 -9.73 -10.72
CA ASN A 81 0.71 -11.11 -10.25
C ASN A 81 0.55 -11.13 -8.74
N LYS A 82 0.06 -12.25 -8.19
CA LYS A 82 0.00 -12.46 -6.75
C LYS A 82 1.38 -12.23 -6.10
N ALA A 83 1.44 -11.32 -5.14
CA ALA A 83 2.66 -11.01 -4.40
C ALA A 83 2.93 -12.06 -3.32
N GLN A 84 1.91 -12.40 -2.54
CA GLN A 84 1.95 -13.36 -1.44
C GLN A 84 0.57 -13.98 -1.18
N ASN A 85 0.53 -15.03 -0.36
CA ASN A 85 -0.72 -15.60 0.13
C ASN A 85 -1.09 -14.95 1.48
N ILE A 86 -2.33 -14.49 1.63
CA ILE A 86 -2.85 -14.04 2.93
C ILE A 86 -3.61 -15.20 3.56
N SER A 87 -3.17 -15.59 4.75
CA SER A 87 -3.73 -16.70 5.51
C SER A 87 -4.84 -16.24 6.45
N SER A 88 -5.77 -17.15 6.77
CA SER A 88 -6.74 -16.94 7.84
C SER A 88 -6.26 -17.50 9.19
N LEU A 89 -5.04 -18.05 9.24
CA LEU A 89 -4.43 -18.60 10.44
C LEU A 89 -3.69 -17.50 11.20
N SER A 90 -3.99 -17.32 12.49
CA SER A 90 -3.32 -16.32 13.34
C SER A 90 -1.82 -16.54 13.55
N SER A 91 -1.29 -17.72 13.21
CA SER A 91 0.14 -18.03 13.29
C SER A 91 0.91 -17.66 12.02
N ASP A 92 0.22 -17.22 10.97
CA ASP A 92 0.76 -17.02 9.63
C ASP A 92 0.56 -15.55 9.22
N MET A 93 1.45 -14.70 9.73
CA MET A 93 1.46 -13.27 9.48
C MET A 93 2.03 -12.99 8.08
N PRO A 94 1.33 -12.26 7.21
CA PRO A 94 1.85 -11.89 5.89
C PRO A 94 2.99 -10.87 6.00
N ASP A 95 3.68 -10.66 4.89
CA ASP A 95 4.66 -9.60 4.77
C ASP A 95 3.99 -8.23 4.68
N TYR A 96 4.36 -7.34 5.58
CA TYR A 96 3.91 -5.96 5.60
C TYR A 96 5.00 -4.99 5.12
N ILE A 97 4.55 -3.97 4.39
CA ILE A 97 5.37 -2.83 3.98
C ILE A 97 4.69 -1.53 4.42
N ALA A 98 5.47 -0.64 5.02
CA ALA A 98 5.08 0.74 5.26
C ALA A 98 5.40 1.57 4.02
N ILE A 99 4.44 2.39 3.60
CA ILE A 99 4.55 3.29 2.46
C ILE A 99 4.34 4.71 2.98
N ASN A 100 5.33 5.57 2.79
CA ASN A 100 5.26 6.98 3.17
C ASN A 100 5.62 7.86 1.99
N SER A 101 4.78 8.83 1.67
CA SER A 101 5.05 9.85 0.66
C SER A 101 4.93 11.24 1.28
N PHE A 102 6.01 12.01 1.23
CA PHE A 102 6.11 13.34 1.85
C PHE A 102 7.08 14.24 1.09
N SER A 103 7.13 15.52 1.47
CA SER A 103 8.11 16.49 0.95
C SER A 103 8.98 17.07 2.05
N SER A 104 10.25 17.33 1.74
CA SER A 104 11.17 18.11 2.58
C SER A 104 12.08 18.92 1.67
N ASP A 105 12.39 20.17 2.06
CA ASP A 105 13.37 21.03 1.40
C ASP A 105 13.18 21.17 -0.13
N GLY A 106 11.92 21.27 -0.56
CA GLY A 106 11.56 21.41 -1.98
C GLY A 106 11.69 20.12 -2.80
N LYS A 107 12.04 18.99 -2.17
CA LYS A 107 12.09 17.66 -2.79
C LYS A 107 10.93 16.79 -2.33
N GLY A 108 10.72 15.72 -3.09
CA GLY A 108 9.79 14.65 -2.74
C GLY A 108 10.49 13.40 -2.25
N TYR A 109 9.80 12.63 -1.41
CA TYR A 109 10.29 11.35 -0.92
C TYR A 109 9.14 10.35 -0.92
N ILE A 110 9.39 9.18 -1.53
CA ILE A 110 8.57 7.99 -1.33
C ILE A 110 9.47 6.99 -0.59
N VAL A 111 9.03 6.53 0.57
CA VAL A 111 9.76 5.60 1.42
C VAL A 111 8.95 4.33 1.57
N LEU A 112 9.55 3.23 1.16
CA LEU A 112 9.06 1.88 1.40
C LEU A 112 9.92 1.27 2.49
N SER A 113 9.34 0.83 3.61
CA SER A 113 10.10 0.23 4.71
C SER A 113 9.40 -0.98 5.31
N TRP A 114 10.16 -1.94 5.81
CA TRP A 114 9.64 -3.20 6.34
C TRP A 114 10.58 -3.77 7.39
N LEU A 115 10.03 -4.53 8.34
CA LEU A 115 10.86 -5.31 9.28
C LEU A 115 11.59 -6.41 8.51
N SER A 116 12.79 -6.80 8.96
CA SER A 116 13.58 -7.82 8.26
C SER A 116 12.86 -9.15 8.07
N GLU A 117 11.91 -9.51 8.94
CA GLU A 117 11.08 -10.71 8.78
C GLU A 117 10.08 -10.64 7.63
N HIS A 118 9.77 -9.44 7.12
CA HIS A 118 8.87 -9.21 5.98
C HIS A 118 9.59 -9.12 4.64
N SER A 119 10.83 -9.64 4.56
CA SER A 119 11.70 -9.39 3.42
C SER A 119 11.38 -10.21 2.17
N GLU A 120 10.62 -11.29 2.26
CA GLU A 120 10.37 -12.18 1.11
C GLU A 120 9.62 -11.42 0.00
N THR A 121 8.47 -10.86 0.33
CA THR A 121 7.62 -10.10 -0.57
C THR A 121 8.22 -8.73 -0.87
N CYS A 122 8.74 -8.04 0.16
CA CYS A 122 9.27 -6.68 -0.02
C CYS A 122 10.51 -6.65 -0.92
N ASN A 123 11.44 -7.61 -0.78
CA ASN A 123 12.61 -7.68 -1.66
C ASN A 123 12.21 -8.06 -3.09
N LYS A 124 11.20 -8.91 -3.28
CA LYS A 124 10.64 -9.20 -4.62
C LYS A 124 10.12 -7.93 -5.29
N LEU A 125 9.35 -7.12 -4.57
CA LEU A 125 8.83 -5.84 -5.07
C LEU A 125 9.96 -4.86 -5.40
N MET A 126 10.97 -4.77 -4.53
CA MET A 126 12.10 -3.85 -4.74
C MET A 126 12.95 -4.26 -5.96
N ARG A 127 13.21 -5.56 -6.14
CA ARG A 127 13.88 -6.06 -7.35
C ARG A 127 13.10 -5.73 -8.61
N GLN A 128 11.78 -5.85 -8.61
CA GLN A 128 10.96 -5.46 -9.76
C GLN A 128 11.10 -3.97 -10.10
N ILE A 129 11.09 -3.09 -9.10
CA ILE A 129 11.30 -1.65 -9.32
C ILE A 129 12.65 -1.39 -10.00
N LEU A 130 13.72 -2.03 -9.51
CA LEU A 130 15.07 -1.83 -10.02
C LEU A 130 15.27 -2.45 -11.40
N ASP A 131 14.93 -3.73 -11.57
CA ASP A 131 15.16 -4.48 -12.81
C ASP A 131 14.33 -3.93 -13.97
N GLN A 132 13.08 -3.56 -13.71
CA GLN A 132 12.17 -3.02 -14.73
C GLN A 132 12.28 -1.50 -14.87
N LYS A 133 13.10 -0.84 -14.05
CA LYS A 133 13.28 0.63 -14.02
C LYS A 133 11.95 1.36 -13.89
N LEU A 134 11.12 0.90 -12.95
CA LEU A 134 9.81 1.50 -12.69
C LEU A 134 9.96 2.96 -12.26
N THR A 135 9.01 3.79 -12.68
CA THR A 135 9.06 5.23 -12.47
C THR A 135 8.28 5.64 -11.22
N ALA A 136 8.34 6.93 -10.87
CA ALA A 136 7.49 7.47 -9.81
C ALA A 136 6.00 7.32 -10.11
N ASP A 137 5.59 7.23 -11.39
CA ASP A 137 4.20 6.92 -11.76
C ASP A 137 3.81 5.50 -11.32
N SER A 138 4.70 4.52 -11.45
CA SER A 138 4.43 3.15 -10.97
C SER A 138 4.24 3.12 -9.45
N LEU A 139 5.08 3.86 -8.71
CA LEU A 139 4.92 4.02 -7.26
C LEU A 139 3.63 4.75 -6.90
N ALA A 140 3.25 5.77 -7.68
CA ALA A 140 2.00 6.50 -7.50
C ALA A 140 0.77 5.59 -7.64
N VAL A 141 0.73 4.77 -8.68
CA VAL A 141 -0.37 3.81 -8.89
C VAL A 141 -0.42 2.79 -7.75
N PHE A 142 0.74 2.28 -7.34
CA PHE A 142 0.83 1.38 -6.20
C PHE A 142 0.30 2.02 -4.91
N MET A 143 0.62 3.29 -4.66
CA MET A 143 0.05 4.05 -3.55
C MET A 143 -1.45 4.26 -3.68
N ILE A 144 -1.97 4.65 -4.85
CA ILE A 144 -3.41 4.88 -5.06
C ILE A 144 -4.21 3.59 -4.80
N LEU A 145 -3.70 2.44 -5.23
CA LEU A 145 -4.36 1.15 -5.08
C LEU A 145 -4.31 0.58 -3.66
N LEU A 146 -3.34 1.00 -2.84
CA LEU A 146 -3.07 0.40 -1.52
C LEU A 146 -3.32 1.34 -0.33
N ILE A 147 -3.29 2.65 -0.54
CA ILE A 147 -3.47 3.65 0.51
C ILE A 147 -4.89 4.20 0.41
N GLU A 148 -5.75 3.90 1.38
CA GLU A 148 -7.12 4.41 1.40
C GLU A 148 -7.19 5.92 1.71
N ASN A 149 -6.26 6.42 2.52
CA ASN A 149 -6.26 7.78 3.05
C ASN A 149 -5.04 8.60 2.58
N PHE A 150 -4.90 8.82 1.27
CA PHE A 150 -3.91 9.76 0.73
C PHE A 150 -4.51 11.15 0.49
N TYR A 151 -3.62 12.13 0.36
CA TYR A 151 -3.93 13.51 0.01
C TYR A 151 -3.42 13.79 -1.40
N ILE A 152 -4.23 14.48 -2.21
CA ILE A 152 -3.87 14.90 -3.56
C ILE A 152 -3.70 16.41 -3.62
N SER A 153 -2.66 16.89 -4.30
CA SER A 153 -2.51 18.30 -4.69
C SER A 153 -3.63 18.72 -5.66
N PRO A 154 -4.48 19.70 -5.29
CA PRO A 154 -5.54 20.17 -6.18
C PRO A 154 -5.00 20.75 -7.48
N ALA A 155 -3.85 21.44 -7.42
CA ALA A 155 -3.21 22.01 -8.61
C ALA A 155 -2.77 20.91 -9.60
N TRP A 156 -2.17 19.82 -9.09
CA TRP A 156 -1.83 18.68 -9.93
C TRP A 156 -3.08 18.03 -10.51
N TRP A 157 -4.07 17.73 -9.66
CA TRP A 157 -5.33 17.11 -10.11
C TRP A 157 -6.01 17.91 -11.24
N LEU A 158 -6.14 19.22 -11.06
CA LEU A 158 -6.75 20.12 -12.04
C LEU A 158 -5.91 20.31 -13.32
N SER A 159 -4.62 19.99 -13.28
CA SER A 159 -3.75 20.04 -14.46
C SER A 159 -3.86 18.79 -15.36
N LEU A 160 -4.40 17.69 -14.82
CA LEU A 160 -4.58 16.44 -15.55
C LEU A 160 -5.76 16.53 -16.53
N ASP A 161 -5.65 15.82 -17.66
CA ASP A 161 -6.79 15.65 -18.57
C ASP A 161 -7.86 14.71 -17.99
N ASN A 162 -9.07 14.79 -18.57
CA ASN A 162 -10.24 14.04 -18.12
C ASN A 162 -10.02 12.53 -18.07
N ASP A 163 -9.28 11.98 -19.05
CA ASP A 163 -9.04 10.56 -19.15
C ASP A 163 -8.06 10.09 -18.05
N THR A 164 -7.09 10.92 -17.66
CA THR A 164 -6.14 10.63 -16.57
C THR A 164 -6.84 10.73 -15.22
N GLN A 165 -7.67 11.76 -15.03
CA GLN A 165 -8.53 11.86 -13.85
C GLN A 165 -9.47 10.64 -13.72
N THR A 166 -10.04 10.19 -14.84
CA THR A 166 -10.90 9.00 -14.88
C THR A 166 -10.13 7.74 -14.51
N LEU A 167 -8.91 7.57 -15.01
CA LEU A 167 -8.02 6.48 -14.61
C LEU A 167 -7.78 6.49 -13.09
N ILE A 168 -7.38 7.63 -12.51
CA ILE A 168 -7.12 7.73 -11.06
C ILE A 168 -8.37 7.43 -10.24
N LYS A 169 -9.54 7.93 -10.64
CA LYS A 169 -10.82 7.59 -9.99
C LYS A 169 -11.09 6.09 -10.05
N SER A 170 -10.85 5.46 -11.20
CA SER A 170 -11.01 4.01 -11.36
C SER A 170 -10.05 3.25 -10.43
N LEU A 171 -8.78 3.64 -10.37
CA LEU A 171 -7.79 3.05 -9.47
C LEU A 171 -8.21 3.20 -8.00
N TYR A 172 -8.65 4.39 -7.57
CA TYR A 172 -9.10 4.61 -6.19
C TYR A 172 -10.40 3.88 -5.85
N SER A 173 -11.30 3.70 -6.83
CA SER A 173 -12.55 2.96 -6.62
C SER A 173 -12.32 1.46 -6.37
N GLN A 174 -11.15 0.96 -6.75
CA GLN A 174 -10.72 -0.39 -6.40
C GLN A 174 -10.33 -0.45 -4.93
N GLY A 175 -10.88 -1.44 -4.21
CA GLY A 175 -10.82 -1.53 -2.76
C GLY A 175 -12.00 -0.86 -2.04
N VAL A 176 -12.68 0.09 -2.70
CA VAL A 176 -13.86 0.78 -2.15
C VAL A 176 -15.16 0.23 -2.72
N GLU A 177 -15.27 0.20 -4.05
CA GLU A 177 -16.47 -0.23 -4.78
C GLU A 177 -16.27 -1.57 -5.49
N THR A 178 -15.04 -1.87 -5.90
CA THR A 178 -14.68 -3.09 -6.63
C THR A 178 -13.48 -3.78 -5.99
N TYR A 179 -13.24 -5.05 -6.32
CA TYR A 179 -12.04 -5.75 -5.86
C TYR A 179 -10.79 -5.16 -6.52
N THR A 180 -9.71 -5.01 -5.76
CA THR A 180 -8.44 -4.51 -6.29
C THR A 180 -7.81 -5.51 -7.23
N ASP A 181 -7.75 -5.16 -8.51
CA ASP A 181 -7.15 -5.98 -9.56
C ASP A 181 -5.68 -5.58 -9.73
N GLY A 182 -4.78 -6.55 -9.55
CA GLY A 182 -3.35 -6.34 -9.72
C GLY A 182 -2.98 -5.84 -11.12
N ASP A 183 -3.71 -6.23 -12.18
CA ASP A 183 -3.41 -5.76 -13.53
C ASP A 183 -3.61 -4.24 -13.71
N SER A 184 -4.38 -3.61 -12.81
CA SER A 184 -4.59 -2.16 -12.79
C SER A 184 -3.30 -1.37 -12.53
N ILE A 185 -2.25 -2.01 -12.01
CA ILE A 185 -0.95 -1.37 -11.80
C ILE A 185 -0.26 -0.98 -13.11
N LYS A 186 -0.58 -1.67 -14.21
CA LYS A 186 -0.02 -1.43 -15.54
C LYS A 186 -0.81 -0.33 -16.25
N ILE A 187 -0.50 0.93 -15.91
CA ILE A 187 -1.12 2.07 -16.56
C ILE A 187 -0.64 2.22 -18.01
N ARG A 188 -1.57 2.57 -18.91
CA ARG A 188 -1.27 2.82 -20.34
C ARG A 188 -0.87 4.27 -20.63
N ARG A 189 -0.78 5.10 -19.59
CA ARG A 189 -0.50 6.52 -19.70
C ARG A 189 0.17 7.05 -18.44
N PRO A 190 1.00 8.10 -18.55
CA PRO A 190 1.69 8.67 -17.40
C PRO A 190 0.74 9.39 -16.44
N LEU A 191 1.10 9.40 -15.16
CA LEU A 191 0.51 10.25 -14.12
C LEU A 191 1.31 11.55 -13.91
N TYR A 192 2.44 11.69 -14.59
CA TYR A 192 3.33 12.86 -14.56
C TYR A 192 3.85 13.16 -13.15
N PHE A 193 4.22 12.12 -12.41
CA PHE A 193 4.93 12.31 -11.15
C PHE A 193 6.32 12.90 -11.37
N PRO A 194 6.82 13.69 -10.38
CA PRO A 194 8.21 14.10 -10.26
C PRO A 194 9.21 12.95 -10.53
N PHE A 195 10.31 13.23 -11.21
CA PHE A 195 11.28 12.19 -11.56
C PHE A 195 12.04 11.67 -10.34
N ILE A 196 12.31 10.36 -10.31
CA ILE A 196 13.21 9.77 -9.32
C ILE A 196 14.64 10.20 -9.66
N THR A 197 15.26 10.94 -8.75
CA THR A 197 16.64 11.44 -8.89
C THR A 197 17.67 10.58 -8.16
N ASN A 198 17.24 9.86 -7.13
CA ASN A 198 18.10 8.98 -6.34
C ASN A 198 17.27 7.87 -5.69
N ILE A 199 17.88 6.71 -5.50
CA ILE A 199 17.33 5.59 -4.73
C ILE A 199 18.37 5.19 -3.69
N LEU A 200 18.02 5.33 -2.41
CA LEU A 200 18.83 4.84 -1.28
C LEU A 200 18.13 3.61 -0.69
N MET A 201 18.84 2.50 -0.54
CA MET A 201 18.24 1.24 -0.08
C MET A 201 19.13 0.52 0.95
N SER A 202 18.51 -0.12 1.93
CA SER A 202 19.17 -0.97 2.93
C SER A 202 18.30 -2.19 3.26
N PRO A 203 18.82 -3.43 3.13
CA PRO A 203 20.10 -3.77 2.51
C PRO A 203 20.09 -3.52 1.00
N MET A 204 21.27 -3.46 0.36
CA MET A 204 21.32 -3.57 -1.10
C MET A 204 20.98 -5.01 -1.52
N ILE A 205 20.03 -5.17 -2.45
CA ILE A 205 19.46 -6.46 -2.88
C ILE A 205 19.53 -6.68 -4.39
#